data_AF-A0A7L3GKD2-F1
#
_entry.id   AF-A0A7L3GKD2-F1
#
_cell.length_a   1.000
_cell.length_b   1.000
_cell.length_c   1.000
_cell.angle_alpha   90.00
_cell.angle_beta   90.00
_cell.angle_gamma   90.00
#
_symmetry.space_group_name_H-M   'P 1'
#
loop_
_entity.id
_entity.type
_entity.pdbx_description
1 polymer ?
#
loop_
_entity_poly.entity_id
_entity_poly.type
_entity_poly.pdbx_seq_one_letter_code
_entity_poly.pdbx_strand_id
1 'polypeptide(L)'
;DLPVVLSDASLLSTVDEAKQLVDAAYKHTRDRIKEQLQNDALTPVELLGYFKQPVAGTRAAVRAADYMETTLTLLKEKLQWTVRGDFNVTDLLTPAQLGMIFKESGCDQQDKKINCDAFHHYRTITGECNNRRNPSLGASNRALVRWLPAEYEDGMSVPRGWTEGKRFSGFPLPLVRKVSNEIVRFPPGQLRMDQQRSLMFMQWGQFIDHDLDFSPDTPTRVTFSGKVDCDTSCAKQPPCFPIKIPPNDPRIKNTRDCLPFFRSAPACTSSRVIRDQINALTSFLDGSVVYGSEVPLANKLRDRTNQLGLLAVNRNFTDQGKAYMPFGSMQKDQCLIVSRSAKIPCFLAGDSRANEMLELVCMHTLFVREHNRLARGLKRLNPHWNGEKLYQEARKILGAMIQIITYRDYLPLLLGTSFQRLIPCYQGYKESVDPRISNVFTLAFRFAHASVPPTVDRLNGNYKPIGPKIQLRNAFFAVWRIIKQGGIDPFLRSLMANQAKLMTQQQMVVDELRDRMFEQVKRIGFDLPALNMQRSRDHGLPG
;
A
#
# COMPACT_ATOMS: atom_id res chain seq x y z
N ASP A 1 -32.68 -23.87 -26.79
CA ASP A 1 -31.96 -23.22 -25.68
C ASP A 1 -32.88 -22.25 -24.97
N LEU A 2 -33.41 -22.65 -23.81
CA LEU A 2 -34.16 -21.75 -22.93
C LEU A 2 -33.15 -20.83 -22.22
N PRO A 3 -33.38 -19.50 -22.17
CA PRO A 3 -32.53 -18.62 -21.38
C PRO A 3 -32.60 -19.04 -19.91
N VAL A 4 -31.45 -19.17 -19.24
CA VAL A 4 -31.39 -19.44 -17.80
C VAL A 4 -31.94 -18.21 -17.08
N VAL A 5 -33.19 -18.27 -16.62
CA VAL A 5 -33.81 -17.18 -15.87
C VAL A 5 -33.39 -17.30 -14.40
N LEU A 6 -32.44 -16.46 -13.99
CA LEU A 6 -32.09 -16.29 -12.59
C LEU A 6 -33.17 -15.45 -11.89
N SER A 7 -33.84 -16.01 -10.89
CA SER A 7 -34.82 -15.27 -10.09
C SER A 7 -34.10 -14.37 -9.07
N ASP A 8 -34.70 -13.22 -8.76
CA ASP A 8 -34.15 -12.29 -7.77
C ASP A 8 -33.94 -12.96 -6.40
N ALA A 9 -34.86 -13.84 -6.00
CA ALA A 9 -34.71 -14.63 -4.77
C ALA A 9 -33.46 -15.54 -4.78
N SER A 10 -33.13 -16.14 -5.93
CA SER A 10 -31.93 -16.96 -6.08
C SER A 10 -30.64 -16.13 -6.01
N LEU A 11 -30.66 -14.92 -6.59
CA LEU A 11 -29.55 -13.98 -6.53
C LEU A 11 -29.31 -13.49 -5.10
N LEU A 12 -30.36 -13.06 -4.41
CA LEU A 12 -30.30 -12.62 -3.01
C LEU A 12 -29.78 -13.72 -2.09
N SER A 13 -30.29 -14.95 -2.25
CA SER A 13 -29.78 -16.11 -1.52
C SER A 13 -28.29 -16.36 -1.78
N THR A 14 -27.80 -16.11 -3.00
CA THR A 14 -26.37 -16.25 -3.32
C THR A 14 -25.53 -15.12 -2.73
N VAL A 15 -26.08 -13.90 -2.62
CA VAL A 15 -25.42 -12.79 -1.89
C VAL A 15 -25.27 -13.13 -0.40
N ASP A 16 -26.33 -13.69 0.22
CA ASP A 16 -26.28 -14.07 1.63
C ASP A 16 -25.29 -15.21 1.90
N GLU A 17 -25.23 -16.19 1.00
CA GLU A 17 -24.20 -17.24 1.03
C GLU A 17 -22.79 -16.64 0.92
N ALA A 18 -22.57 -15.72 -0.01
CA ALA A 18 -21.29 -15.02 -0.16
C ALA A 18 -20.90 -14.25 1.12
N LYS A 19 -21.85 -13.54 1.73
CA LYS A 19 -21.63 -12.83 3.01
C LYS A 19 -21.18 -13.79 4.10
N GLN A 20 -21.87 -14.92 4.25
CA GLN A 20 -21.52 -15.93 5.26
C GLN A 20 -20.11 -16.49 5.05
N LEU A 21 -19.74 -16.82 3.81
CA LEU A 21 -18.40 -17.34 3.48
C LEU A 21 -17.30 -16.32 3.75
N VAL A 22 -17.47 -15.09 3.27
CA VAL A 22 -16.50 -14.01 3.49
C VAL A 22 -16.36 -13.72 4.98
N ASP A 23 -17.47 -13.64 5.71
CA ASP A 23 -17.46 -13.36 7.15
C ASP A 23 -16.83 -14.46 7.97
N ALA A 24 -17.11 -15.72 7.62
CA ALA A 24 -16.48 -16.87 8.24
C ALA A 24 -14.97 -16.85 8.02
N ALA A 25 -14.50 -16.55 6.80
CA ALA A 25 -13.08 -16.52 6.48
C ALA A 25 -12.34 -15.33 7.14
N TYR A 26 -12.98 -14.17 7.22
CA TYR A 26 -12.49 -13.01 7.95
C TYR A 26 -12.42 -13.29 9.45
N LYS A 27 -13.48 -13.89 10.02
CA LYS A 27 -13.52 -14.30 11.42
C LYS A 27 -12.44 -15.32 11.72
N HIS A 28 -12.29 -16.36 10.90
CA HIS A 28 -11.24 -17.37 11.04
C HIS A 28 -9.85 -16.74 11.04
N THR A 29 -9.57 -15.85 10.07
CA THR A 29 -8.29 -15.15 10.00
C THR A 29 -8.04 -14.31 11.25
N ARG A 30 -9.04 -13.55 11.72
CA ARG A 30 -8.92 -12.71 12.93
C ARG A 30 -8.74 -13.55 14.19
N ASP A 31 -9.53 -14.61 14.36
CA ASP A 31 -9.54 -15.43 15.55
C ASP A 31 -8.22 -16.21 15.65
N ARG A 32 -7.71 -16.75 14.53
CA ARG A 32 -6.35 -17.34 14.44
C ARG A 32 -5.27 -16.33 14.82
N ILE A 33 -5.32 -15.11 14.28
CA ILE A 33 -4.36 -14.07 14.63
C ILE A 33 -4.44 -13.75 16.13
N LYS A 34 -5.64 -13.65 16.70
CA LYS A 34 -5.86 -13.40 18.14
C LYS A 34 -5.30 -14.54 19.00
N GLU A 35 -5.56 -15.78 18.63
CA GLU A 35 -5.05 -16.96 19.33
C GLU A 35 -3.51 -17.02 19.28
N GLN A 36 -2.92 -16.82 18.10
CA GLN A 36 -1.46 -16.79 17.97
C GLN A 36 -0.82 -15.57 18.65
N LEU A 37 -1.54 -14.44 18.72
CA LEU A 37 -1.17 -13.29 19.55
C LEU A 37 -1.17 -13.65 21.05
N GLN A 38 -2.11 -14.47 21.52
CA GLN A 38 -2.17 -14.89 22.92
C GLN A 38 -1.11 -15.96 23.26
N ASN A 39 -0.83 -16.88 22.34
CA ASN A 39 0.03 -18.04 22.58
C ASN A 39 1.52 -17.84 22.23
N ASP A 40 1.97 -16.60 21.96
CA ASP A 40 3.35 -16.33 21.48
C ASP A 40 3.79 -17.13 20.23
N ALA A 41 2.82 -17.60 19.44
CA ALA A 41 3.03 -18.53 18.33
C ALA A 41 2.97 -17.88 16.94
N LEU A 42 2.79 -16.56 16.83
CA LEU A 42 2.74 -15.84 15.55
C LEU A 42 4.07 -15.99 14.80
N THR A 43 4.01 -16.54 13.58
CA THR A 43 5.15 -16.45 12.69
C THR A 43 5.34 -15.00 12.26
N PRO A 44 6.58 -14.57 11.98
CA PRO A 44 6.78 -13.21 11.53
C PRO A 44 6.05 -12.88 10.21
N VAL A 45 5.81 -13.90 9.36
CA VAL A 45 5.01 -13.77 8.13
C VAL A 45 3.60 -13.32 8.41
N GLU A 46 2.96 -13.99 9.37
CA GLU A 46 1.59 -13.74 9.76
C GLU A 46 1.45 -12.36 10.42
N LEU A 47 2.50 -11.88 11.08
CA LEU A 47 2.50 -10.53 11.63
C LEU A 47 2.62 -9.49 10.53
N LEU A 48 3.53 -9.65 9.54
CA LEU A 48 3.63 -8.69 8.45
C LEU A 48 2.35 -8.62 7.60
N GLY A 49 1.71 -9.76 7.35
CA GLY A 49 0.42 -9.77 6.67
C GLY A 49 -0.64 -8.96 7.41
N TYR A 50 -0.56 -8.80 8.74
CA TYR A 50 -1.62 -8.17 9.55
C TYR A 50 -1.58 -6.65 9.41
N PHE A 51 -0.37 -6.09 9.31
CA PHE A 51 -0.18 -4.65 9.10
C PHE A 51 -0.58 -4.18 7.71
N LYS A 52 -0.59 -5.10 6.73
CA LYS A 52 -1.07 -4.82 5.37
C LYS A 52 -2.57 -5.04 5.21
N GLN A 53 -3.27 -5.49 6.26
CA GLN A 53 -4.72 -5.62 6.22
C GLN A 53 -5.40 -4.25 6.32
N PRO A 54 -6.51 -4.05 5.61
CA PRO A 54 -7.32 -2.87 5.76
C PRO A 54 -7.91 -2.79 7.18
N VAL A 55 -8.00 -1.56 7.68
CA VAL A 55 -8.55 -1.22 9.00
C VAL A 55 -9.76 -0.30 8.82
N ALA A 56 -10.56 -0.16 9.87
CA ALA A 56 -11.66 0.81 9.97
C ALA A 56 -12.47 0.97 8.67
N GLY A 57 -12.47 2.16 8.04
CA GLY A 57 -13.26 2.44 6.84
C GLY A 57 -12.81 1.63 5.62
N THR A 58 -11.49 1.49 5.42
CA THR A 58 -10.92 0.64 4.37
C THR A 58 -11.44 -0.79 4.47
N ARG A 59 -11.52 -1.34 5.69
CA ARG A 59 -11.99 -2.73 5.90
C ARG A 59 -13.45 -2.90 5.49
N ALA A 60 -14.30 -1.94 5.81
CA ALA A 60 -15.71 -1.97 5.41
C ALA A 60 -15.86 -1.94 3.89
N ALA A 61 -15.11 -1.05 3.21
CA ALA A 61 -15.07 -0.95 1.76
C ALA A 61 -14.63 -2.26 1.09
N VAL A 62 -13.52 -2.84 1.56
CA VAL A 62 -12.98 -4.09 1.01
C VAL A 62 -13.91 -5.27 1.25
N ARG A 63 -14.53 -5.37 2.43
CA ARG A 63 -15.46 -6.46 2.75
C ARG A 63 -16.70 -6.45 1.84
N ALA A 64 -17.24 -5.27 1.56
CA ALA A 64 -18.34 -5.13 0.60
C ALA A 64 -17.93 -5.57 -0.82
N ALA A 65 -16.73 -5.21 -1.26
CA ALA A 65 -16.19 -5.64 -2.55
C ALA A 65 -15.96 -7.16 -2.61
N ASP A 66 -15.45 -7.77 -1.53
CA ASP A 66 -15.29 -9.22 -1.43
C ASP A 66 -16.65 -9.96 -1.46
N TYR A 67 -17.72 -9.41 -0.84
CA TYR A 67 -19.07 -9.96 -0.97
C TYR A 67 -19.54 -9.96 -2.42
N MET A 68 -19.36 -8.84 -3.13
CA MET A 68 -19.72 -8.69 -4.55
C MET A 68 -19.01 -9.75 -5.40
N GLU A 69 -17.68 -9.83 -5.29
CA GLU A 69 -16.87 -10.75 -6.11
C GLU A 69 -17.13 -12.23 -5.77
N THR A 70 -17.32 -12.54 -4.49
CA THR A 70 -17.67 -13.90 -4.04
C THR A 70 -19.06 -14.29 -4.56
N THR A 71 -20.03 -13.37 -4.56
CA THR A 71 -21.36 -13.63 -5.14
C THR A 71 -21.25 -14.00 -6.61
N LEU A 72 -20.50 -13.23 -7.40
CA LEU A 72 -20.31 -13.49 -8.83
C LEU A 72 -19.60 -14.81 -9.09
N THR A 73 -18.63 -15.16 -8.24
CA THR A 73 -17.94 -16.45 -8.30
C THR A 73 -18.90 -17.61 -8.03
N LEU A 74 -19.70 -17.54 -6.96
CA LEU A 74 -20.71 -18.56 -6.63
C LEU A 74 -21.76 -18.71 -7.75
N LEU A 75 -22.21 -17.59 -8.33
CA LEU A 75 -23.14 -17.63 -9.45
C LEU A 75 -22.52 -18.33 -10.67
N LYS A 76 -21.25 -18.04 -10.99
CA LYS A 76 -20.52 -18.73 -12.06
C LYS A 76 -20.44 -20.24 -11.80
N GLU A 77 -20.11 -20.65 -10.57
CA GLU A 77 -20.03 -22.06 -10.17
C GLU A 77 -21.40 -22.77 -10.23
N LYS A 78 -22.48 -22.11 -9.84
CA LYS A 78 -23.84 -22.67 -9.93
C LYS A 78 -24.29 -22.83 -11.38
N LEU A 79 -23.92 -21.89 -12.25
CA LEU A 79 -24.34 -21.84 -13.64
C LEU A 79 -23.48 -22.69 -14.58
N GLN A 80 -22.27 -23.10 -14.18
CA GLN A 80 -21.36 -23.88 -15.02
C GLN A 80 -21.94 -25.20 -15.54
N TRP A 81 -22.92 -25.76 -14.82
CA TRP A 81 -23.60 -27.00 -15.21
C TRP A 81 -24.79 -26.77 -16.14
N THR A 82 -25.27 -25.53 -16.23
CA THR A 82 -26.46 -25.15 -16.99
C THR A 82 -26.10 -24.44 -18.30
N VAL A 83 -25.06 -23.59 -18.27
CA VAL A 83 -24.58 -22.85 -19.44
C VAL A 83 -23.41 -23.61 -20.06
N ARG A 84 -23.53 -23.99 -21.33
CA ARG A 84 -22.48 -24.73 -22.05
C ARG A 84 -21.39 -23.76 -22.52
N GLY A 85 -20.13 -24.15 -22.29
CA GLY A 85 -18.95 -23.42 -22.75
C GLY A 85 -18.49 -22.34 -21.77
N ASP A 86 -17.48 -21.57 -22.20
CA ASP A 86 -16.99 -20.43 -21.42
C ASP A 86 -18.01 -19.29 -21.48
N PHE A 87 -18.39 -18.78 -20.32
CA PHE A 87 -19.29 -17.63 -20.21
C PHE A 87 -18.81 -16.68 -19.12
N ASN A 88 -19.24 -15.42 -19.23
CA ASN A 88 -19.13 -14.44 -18.17
C ASN A 88 -20.49 -14.36 -17.46
N VAL A 89 -20.48 -14.55 -16.13
CA VAL A 89 -21.69 -14.52 -15.31
C VAL A 89 -22.45 -13.20 -15.43
N THR A 90 -21.76 -12.10 -15.74
CA THR A 90 -22.36 -10.77 -15.82
C THR A 90 -23.16 -10.56 -17.08
N ASP A 91 -22.83 -11.30 -18.14
CA ASP A 91 -23.56 -11.25 -19.41
C ASP A 91 -24.93 -11.95 -19.28
N LEU A 92 -25.12 -12.72 -18.20
CA LEU A 92 -26.37 -13.41 -17.86
C LEU A 92 -27.24 -12.62 -16.88
N LEU A 93 -26.76 -11.47 -16.38
CA LEU A 93 -27.45 -10.65 -15.38
C LEU A 93 -27.95 -9.36 -16.02
N THR A 94 -29.21 -9.00 -15.73
CA THR A 94 -29.72 -7.69 -16.15
C THR A 94 -29.06 -6.56 -15.33
N PRO A 95 -29.03 -5.30 -15.84
CA PRO A 95 -28.54 -4.16 -15.06
C PRO A 95 -29.26 -3.99 -13.71
N ALA A 96 -30.55 -4.31 -13.64
CA ALA A 96 -31.32 -4.27 -12.40
C ALA A 96 -30.85 -5.33 -11.39
N GLN A 97 -30.58 -6.56 -11.85
CA GLN A 97 -30.05 -7.64 -11.02
C GLN A 97 -28.63 -7.34 -10.52
N LEU A 98 -27.76 -6.80 -11.38
CA LEU A 98 -26.43 -6.34 -10.96
C LEU A 98 -26.53 -5.21 -9.92
N GLY A 99 -27.43 -4.24 -10.13
CA GLY A 99 -27.70 -3.17 -9.16
C GLY A 99 -28.21 -3.69 -7.82
N MET A 100 -29.05 -4.74 -7.84
CA MET A 100 -29.51 -5.42 -6.62
C MET A 100 -28.35 -6.07 -5.88
N ILE A 101 -27.52 -6.87 -6.56
CA ILE A 101 -26.34 -7.51 -5.94
C ILE A 101 -25.39 -6.45 -5.38
N PHE A 102 -25.16 -5.35 -6.10
CA PHE A 102 -24.31 -4.25 -5.69
C PHE A 102 -24.82 -3.54 -4.42
N LYS A 103 -26.13 -3.34 -4.32
CA LYS A 103 -26.76 -2.77 -3.13
C LYS A 103 -26.68 -3.73 -1.94
N GLU A 104 -27.01 -5.00 -2.16
CA GLU A 104 -27.08 -5.99 -1.10
C GLU A 104 -25.70 -6.39 -0.58
N SER A 105 -24.64 -6.28 -1.38
CA SER A 105 -23.25 -6.41 -0.92
C SER A 105 -22.78 -5.22 -0.08
N GLY A 106 -23.53 -4.11 -0.05
CA GLY A 106 -23.15 -2.87 0.63
C GLY A 106 -22.14 -2.03 -0.16
N CYS A 107 -21.91 -2.33 -1.44
CA CYS A 107 -21.08 -1.49 -2.30
C CYS A 107 -21.71 -0.10 -2.56
N ASP A 108 -23.05 0.00 -2.47
CA ASP A 108 -23.80 1.26 -2.59
C ASP A 108 -23.42 2.32 -1.54
N GLN A 109 -22.83 1.91 -0.42
CA GLN A 109 -22.38 2.82 0.63
C GLN A 109 -21.33 3.80 0.11
N GLN A 110 -20.54 3.39 -0.89
CA GLN A 110 -19.56 4.26 -1.55
C GLN A 110 -20.22 5.24 -2.53
N ASP A 111 -21.45 4.99 -2.98
CA ASP A 111 -22.19 5.85 -3.92
C ASP A 111 -23.19 6.77 -3.20
N LYS A 112 -23.26 6.71 -1.86
CA LYS A 112 -24.07 7.61 -1.06
C LYS A 112 -23.72 9.07 -1.37
N LYS A 113 -24.77 9.90 -1.48
CA LYS A 113 -24.64 11.34 -1.72
C LYS A 113 -23.77 11.98 -0.64
N ILE A 114 -22.61 12.49 -1.06
CA ILE A 114 -21.69 13.25 -0.21
C ILE A 114 -22.18 14.69 -0.17
N ASN A 115 -22.53 15.18 1.03
CA ASN A 115 -22.89 16.58 1.24
C ASN A 115 -21.64 17.38 1.53
N CYS A 116 -21.28 18.26 0.62
CA CYS A 116 -20.13 19.15 0.77
C CYS A 116 -20.55 20.49 1.35
N ASP A 117 -19.93 20.87 2.47
CA ASP A 117 -20.06 22.22 3.01
C ASP A 117 -19.28 23.20 2.13
N ALA A 118 -20.01 24.09 1.45
CA ALA A 118 -19.43 25.11 0.57
C ALA A 118 -18.55 26.12 1.32
N PHE A 119 -18.73 26.26 2.63
CA PHE A 119 -17.99 27.17 3.50
C PHE A 119 -16.84 26.47 4.25
N HIS A 120 -16.57 25.19 3.97
CA HIS A 120 -15.44 24.51 4.59
C HIS A 120 -14.12 24.93 3.92
N HIS A 121 -13.23 25.56 4.69
CA HIS A 121 -12.00 26.18 4.15
C HIS A 121 -10.79 25.24 4.03
N TYR A 122 -10.92 24.00 4.51
CA TYR A 122 -9.82 23.02 4.56
C TYR A 122 -10.15 21.76 3.78
N ARG A 123 -9.10 21.03 3.38
CA ARG A 123 -9.27 19.68 2.83
C ARG A 123 -9.91 18.78 3.88
N THR A 124 -10.83 17.91 3.47
CA THR A 124 -11.27 16.80 4.31
C THR A 124 -10.11 15.83 4.55
N ILE A 125 -10.21 14.95 5.54
CA ILE A 125 -9.21 13.90 5.78
C ILE A 125 -9.31 12.80 4.72
N THR A 126 -10.51 12.55 4.19
CA THR A 126 -10.80 11.51 3.21
C THR A 126 -10.54 11.93 1.77
N GLY A 127 -10.24 13.21 1.52
CA GLY A 127 -10.12 13.77 0.17
C GLY A 127 -11.47 14.07 -0.51
N GLU A 128 -12.59 13.71 0.11
CA GLU A 128 -13.93 14.03 -0.38
C GLU A 128 -14.15 15.55 -0.47
N CYS A 129 -15.06 15.95 -1.35
CA CYS A 129 -15.42 17.34 -1.62
C CYS A 129 -14.32 18.22 -2.23
N ASN A 130 -13.20 17.65 -2.68
CA ASN A 130 -12.20 18.40 -3.44
C ASN A 130 -12.76 18.87 -4.79
N ASN A 131 -13.40 17.96 -5.54
CA ASN A 131 -14.15 18.26 -6.74
C ASN A 131 -15.62 18.48 -6.36
N ARG A 132 -16.19 19.65 -6.66
CA ARG A 132 -17.55 20.02 -6.20
C ARG A 132 -18.62 19.35 -7.04
N ARG A 133 -18.34 19.12 -8.33
CA ARG A 133 -19.23 18.39 -9.24
C ARG A 133 -19.26 16.89 -8.93
N ASN A 134 -18.12 16.30 -8.60
CA ASN A 134 -17.99 14.89 -8.23
C ASN A 134 -17.23 14.73 -6.90
N PRO A 135 -17.92 14.85 -5.75
CA PRO A 135 -17.30 14.89 -4.42
C PRO A 135 -16.41 13.69 -4.04
N SER A 136 -16.59 12.54 -4.67
CA SER A 136 -15.82 11.32 -4.39
C SER A 136 -14.49 11.25 -5.12
N LEU A 137 -14.26 12.14 -6.08
CA LEU A 137 -13.19 12.00 -7.04
C LEU A 137 -11.84 12.37 -6.40
N GLY A 138 -10.98 11.36 -6.25
CA GLY A 138 -9.69 11.45 -5.55
C GLY A 138 -9.75 11.11 -4.05
N ALA A 139 -10.93 10.77 -3.53
CA ALA A 139 -11.10 10.35 -2.15
C ALA A 139 -10.48 8.96 -1.86
N SER A 140 -10.12 8.74 -0.61
CA SER A 140 -9.63 7.45 -0.11
C SER A 140 -10.69 6.36 -0.15
N ASN A 141 -10.24 5.11 -0.13
CA ASN A 141 -11.07 3.91 -0.13
C ASN A 141 -11.94 3.72 -1.37
N ARG A 142 -11.41 4.14 -2.53
CA ARG A 142 -12.07 4.02 -3.83
C ARG A 142 -11.20 3.30 -4.84
N ALA A 143 -11.81 2.81 -5.91
CA ALA A 143 -11.09 2.16 -7.00
C ALA A 143 -10.04 3.10 -7.62
N LEU A 144 -8.84 2.56 -7.88
CA LEU A 144 -7.85 3.20 -8.73
C LEU A 144 -8.45 3.45 -10.12
N VAL A 145 -8.12 4.58 -10.76
CA VAL A 145 -8.62 4.84 -12.11
C VAL A 145 -7.87 3.98 -13.13
N ARG A 146 -8.59 3.46 -14.12
CA ARG A 146 -8.00 2.75 -15.25
C ARG A 146 -7.87 3.67 -16.46
N TRP A 147 -6.64 3.91 -16.90
CA TRP A 147 -6.36 4.63 -18.16
C TRP A 147 -6.56 3.76 -19.40
N LEU A 148 -6.41 2.44 -19.23
CA LEU A 148 -6.71 1.42 -20.23
C LEU A 148 -7.56 0.31 -19.58
N PRO A 149 -8.38 -0.42 -20.37
CA PRO A 149 -9.13 -1.57 -19.87
C PRO A 149 -8.23 -2.59 -19.15
N ALA A 150 -8.77 -3.28 -18.15
CA ALA A 150 -8.03 -4.33 -17.45
C ALA A 150 -7.86 -5.56 -18.34
N GLU A 151 -6.74 -6.25 -18.19
CA GLU A 151 -6.41 -7.46 -18.95
C GLU A 151 -6.28 -8.67 -18.01
N TYR A 152 -7.42 -9.26 -17.68
CA TYR A 152 -7.50 -10.51 -16.93
C TYR A 152 -7.59 -11.73 -17.87
N GLU A 153 -7.19 -12.88 -17.35
CA GLU A 153 -7.17 -14.15 -18.09
C GLU A 153 -8.57 -14.61 -18.53
N ASP A 154 -9.58 -14.35 -17.71
CA ASP A 154 -10.99 -14.64 -17.94
C ASP A 154 -11.80 -13.38 -18.30
N GLY A 155 -11.11 -12.27 -18.58
CA GLY A 155 -11.74 -10.96 -18.84
C GLY A 155 -12.34 -10.27 -17.60
N MET A 156 -12.32 -10.90 -16.42
CA MET A 156 -12.98 -10.37 -15.22
C MET A 156 -12.02 -10.14 -14.06
N SER A 157 -11.41 -11.19 -13.53
CA SER A 157 -10.70 -11.10 -12.25
C SER A 157 -9.54 -12.09 -12.11
N VAL A 158 -9.45 -13.12 -12.94
CA VAL A 158 -8.39 -14.13 -12.85
C VAL A 158 -7.09 -13.54 -13.43
N PRO A 159 -6.01 -13.38 -12.64
CA PRO A 159 -4.75 -12.80 -13.12
C PRO A 159 -4.15 -13.58 -14.29
N ARG A 160 -3.46 -12.90 -15.21
CA ARG A 160 -2.69 -13.62 -16.24
C ARG A 160 -1.60 -14.49 -15.60
N GLY A 161 -1.44 -15.72 -16.12
CA GLY A 161 -0.51 -16.71 -15.57
C GLY A 161 -1.07 -17.51 -14.39
N TRP A 162 -2.38 -17.39 -14.16
CA TRP A 162 -3.12 -18.26 -13.24
C TRP A 162 -3.15 -19.69 -13.77
N THR A 163 -3.68 -19.88 -14.99
CA THR A 163 -3.69 -21.19 -15.65
C THR A 163 -2.34 -21.50 -16.27
N GLU A 164 -1.77 -22.65 -15.92
CA GLU A 164 -0.47 -23.09 -16.45
C GLU A 164 -0.56 -23.41 -17.94
N GLY A 165 0.41 -22.93 -18.72
CA GLY A 165 0.47 -23.14 -20.17
C GLY A 165 -0.44 -22.25 -21.02
N LYS A 166 -1.36 -21.46 -20.43
CA LYS A 166 -2.18 -20.51 -21.20
C LYS A 166 -1.30 -19.45 -21.86
N ARG A 167 -1.55 -19.22 -23.14
CA ARG A 167 -0.79 -18.31 -23.98
C ARG A 167 -1.45 -16.94 -24.05
N PHE A 168 -0.64 -15.91 -24.03
CA PHE A 168 -1.03 -14.52 -24.20
C PHE A 168 -0.20 -13.97 -25.38
N SER A 169 -0.87 -13.47 -26.41
CA SER A 169 -0.22 -13.08 -27.67
C SER A 169 0.66 -14.18 -28.28
N GLY A 170 0.22 -15.43 -28.19
CA GLY A 170 0.93 -16.60 -28.74
C GLY A 170 1.98 -17.25 -27.84
N PHE A 171 2.33 -16.65 -26.69
CA PHE A 171 3.41 -17.13 -25.81
C PHE A 171 2.93 -17.36 -24.37
N PRO A 172 3.48 -18.37 -23.64
CA PRO A 172 3.26 -18.48 -22.21
C PRO A 172 3.99 -17.35 -21.47
N LEU A 173 3.38 -16.81 -20.40
CA LEU A 173 4.08 -15.84 -19.56
C LEU A 173 5.21 -16.51 -18.77
N PRO A 174 6.39 -15.88 -18.66
CA PRO A 174 7.49 -16.43 -17.88
C PRO A 174 7.14 -16.43 -16.38
N LEU A 175 7.79 -17.30 -15.61
CA LEU A 175 7.74 -17.20 -14.14
C LEU A 175 8.40 -15.89 -13.71
N VAL A 176 7.72 -15.09 -12.91
CA VAL A 176 8.23 -13.77 -12.48
C VAL A 176 9.56 -13.87 -11.73
N ARG A 177 9.76 -14.94 -10.95
CA ARG A 177 11.04 -15.22 -10.28
C ARG A 177 12.14 -15.59 -11.28
N LYS A 178 11.81 -16.24 -12.40
CA LYS A 178 12.78 -16.51 -13.47
C LYS A 178 13.24 -15.20 -14.12
N VAL A 179 12.31 -14.30 -14.44
CA VAL A 179 12.63 -12.96 -14.96
C VAL A 179 13.52 -12.18 -13.97
N SER A 180 13.20 -12.25 -12.67
CA SER A 180 14.04 -11.64 -11.63
C SER A 180 15.46 -12.24 -11.59
N ASN A 181 15.59 -13.56 -11.71
CA ASN A 181 16.88 -14.25 -11.70
C ASN A 181 17.74 -13.96 -12.93
N GLU A 182 17.13 -13.84 -14.12
CA GLU A 182 17.84 -13.76 -15.39
C GLU A 182 18.06 -12.32 -15.87
N ILE A 183 17.17 -11.38 -15.53
CA ILE A 183 17.22 -9.99 -16.03
C ILE A 183 17.57 -9.00 -14.92
N VAL A 184 16.96 -9.14 -13.74
CA VAL A 184 17.05 -8.11 -12.68
C VAL A 184 18.31 -8.28 -11.84
N ARG A 185 18.74 -9.52 -11.61
CA ARG A 185 19.87 -9.89 -10.78
C ARG A 185 21.18 -9.35 -11.35
N PHE A 186 22.05 -8.87 -10.48
CA PHE A 186 23.43 -8.52 -10.83
C PHE A 186 24.40 -8.83 -9.66
N PRO A 187 25.70 -9.06 -9.92
CA PRO A 187 26.68 -9.29 -8.87
C PRO A 187 26.91 -8.04 -7.99
N PRO A 188 26.94 -8.14 -6.65
CA PRO A 188 27.14 -6.99 -5.76
C PRO A 188 28.41 -6.17 -6.04
N GLY A 189 29.49 -6.81 -6.49
CA GLY A 189 30.76 -6.15 -6.83
C GLY A 189 30.67 -5.20 -8.04
N GLN A 190 29.57 -5.23 -8.80
CA GLN A 190 29.34 -4.32 -9.91
C GLN A 190 28.49 -3.10 -9.53
N LEU A 191 28.00 -3.00 -8.28
CA LEU A 191 27.11 -1.92 -7.84
C LEU A 191 27.64 -0.52 -8.21
N ARG A 192 26.81 0.27 -8.90
CA ARG A 192 27.08 1.67 -9.21
C ARG A 192 26.16 2.60 -8.40
N MET A 193 26.78 3.59 -7.78
CA MET A 193 26.08 4.67 -7.08
C MET A 193 25.86 5.85 -8.02
N ASP A 194 24.72 6.52 -7.85
CA ASP A 194 24.35 7.69 -8.65
C ASP A 194 25.18 8.90 -8.22
N GLN A 195 25.99 9.44 -9.15
CA GLN A 195 26.88 10.57 -8.86
C GLN A 195 26.14 11.92 -8.79
N GLN A 196 24.87 11.97 -9.21
CA GLN A 196 24.07 13.18 -9.32
C GLN A 196 22.80 13.15 -8.45
N ARG A 197 22.58 12.08 -7.69
CA ARG A 197 21.41 11.94 -6.80
C ARG A 197 21.84 11.49 -5.42
N SER A 198 21.50 12.29 -4.42
CA SER A 198 21.62 11.87 -3.02
C SER A 198 20.60 10.78 -2.71
N LEU A 199 20.82 10.05 -1.63
CA LEU A 199 19.91 9.02 -1.16
C LEU A 199 18.54 9.61 -0.77
N MET A 200 18.50 10.89 -0.40
CA MET A 200 17.26 11.65 -0.20
C MET A 200 16.35 11.63 -1.43
N PHE A 201 16.89 11.58 -2.66
CA PHE A 201 16.06 11.47 -3.87
C PHE A 201 15.23 10.18 -3.87
N MET A 202 15.87 9.04 -3.53
CA MET A 202 15.16 7.76 -3.39
C MET A 202 14.13 7.85 -2.25
N GLN A 203 14.54 8.37 -1.09
CA GLN A 203 13.67 8.39 0.09
C GLN A 203 12.46 9.33 -0.07
N TRP A 204 12.62 10.47 -0.75
CA TRP A 204 11.51 11.36 -1.08
C TRP A 204 10.51 10.68 -2.00
N GLY A 205 10.99 9.95 -3.02
CA GLY A 205 10.14 9.15 -3.90
C GLY A 205 9.24 8.20 -3.12
N GLN A 206 9.81 7.40 -2.20
CA GLN A 206 9.02 6.51 -1.35
C GLN A 206 8.05 7.27 -0.42
N PHE A 207 8.48 8.37 0.18
CA PHE A 207 7.62 9.16 1.07
C PHE A 207 6.40 9.73 0.34
N ILE A 208 6.57 10.14 -0.93
CA ILE A 208 5.48 10.66 -1.76
C ILE A 208 4.59 9.55 -2.35
N ASP A 209 5.16 8.40 -2.73
CA ASP A 209 4.37 7.19 -3.09
C ASP A 209 3.35 6.88 -1.98
N HIS A 210 3.81 6.94 -0.73
CA HIS A 210 3.00 6.69 0.46
C HIS A 210 2.02 7.81 0.81
N ASP A 211 2.02 8.94 0.09
CA ASP A 211 0.99 9.98 0.18
C ASP A 211 -0.10 9.82 -0.89
N LEU A 212 0.19 9.05 -1.95
CA LEU A 212 -0.64 8.97 -3.16
C LEU A 212 -1.40 7.64 -3.26
N ASP A 213 -0.75 6.52 -2.97
CA ASP A 213 -1.40 5.23 -3.13
C ASP A 213 -1.03 4.16 -2.10
N PHE A 214 -2.04 3.36 -1.78
CA PHE A 214 -1.90 2.11 -1.04
C PHE A 214 -3.00 1.13 -1.46
N SER A 215 -2.60 0.03 -2.12
CA SER A 215 -3.48 -1.11 -2.34
C SER A 215 -3.17 -2.22 -1.33
N PRO A 216 -3.92 -2.28 -0.21
CA PRO A 216 -3.72 -3.32 0.80
C PRO A 216 -3.96 -4.71 0.22
N ASP A 217 -3.42 -5.74 0.88
CA ASP A 217 -3.79 -7.13 0.57
C ASP A 217 -5.23 -7.39 1.07
N THR A 218 -5.92 -8.34 0.45
CA THR A 218 -7.21 -8.80 1.00
C THR A 218 -7.06 -9.28 2.46
N PRO A 219 -8.01 -8.97 3.36
CA PRO A 219 -7.96 -9.40 4.76
C PRO A 219 -7.84 -10.90 4.96
N THR A 220 -8.43 -11.68 4.06
CA THR A 220 -8.48 -13.13 4.21
C THR A 220 -7.13 -13.76 3.90
N ARG A 221 -6.63 -14.63 4.79
CA ARG A 221 -5.38 -15.39 4.54
C ARG A 221 -5.57 -16.85 4.22
N VAL A 222 -6.78 -17.32 4.47
CA VAL A 222 -7.22 -18.63 4.04
C VAL A 222 -8.10 -18.47 2.81
N THR A 223 -8.23 -19.51 2.01
CA THR A 223 -9.32 -19.58 1.03
C THR A 223 -10.67 -19.46 1.74
N PHE A 224 -11.72 -19.01 1.05
CA PHE A 224 -13.06 -18.94 1.64
C PHE A 224 -13.58 -20.32 2.10
N SER A 225 -13.05 -21.41 1.51
CA SER A 225 -13.27 -22.79 1.98
C SER A 225 -12.59 -23.14 3.31
N GLY A 226 -11.69 -22.29 3.81
CA GLY A 226 -10.89 -22.51 5.01
C GLY A 226 -9.76 -23.55 4.88
N LYS A 227 -9.66 -24.23 3.73
CA LYS A 227 -8.77 -25.40 3.55
C LYS A 227 -7.33 -25.06 3.21
N VAL A 228 -7.10 -23.91 2.58
CA VAL A 228 -5.77 -23.52 2.09
C VAL A 228 -5.37 -22.22 2.77
N ASP A 229 -4.21 -22.24 3.41
CA ASP A 229 -3.56 -21.07 3.99
C ASP A 229 -2.46 -20.58 3.05
N CYS A 230 -2.59 -19.35 2.53
CA CYS A 230 -1.65 -18.82 1.54
C CYS A 230 -0.25 -18.54 2.11
N ASP A 231 -0.08 -18.46 3.42
CA ASP A 231 1.24 -18.27 4.04
C ASP A 231 2.09 -19.55 4.00
N THR A 232 1.44 -20.71 3.97
CA THR A 232 2.09 -22.04 4.08
C THR A 232 1.88 -22.92 2.85
N SER A 233 0.84 -22.66 2.06
CA SER A 233 0.49 -23.41 0.86
C SER A 233 0.92 -22.71 -0.42
N CYS A 234 1.32 -23.51 -1.40
CA CYS A 234 1.62 -23.07 -2.76
C CYS A 234 0.46 -23.31 -3.74
N ALA A 235 -0.74 -23.63 -3.22
CA ALA A 235 -1.94 -23.76 -4.04
C ALA A 235 -2.38 -22.39 -4.61
N LYS A 236 -2.75 -22.38 -5.89
CA LYS A 236 -3.38 -21.22 -6.54
C LYS A 236 -4.88 -21.28 -6.32
N GLN A 237 -5.35 -20.67 -5.24
CA GLN A 237 -6.78 -20.56 -4.91
C GLN A 237 -7.02 -19.19 -4.26
N PRO A 238 -8.01 -18.39 -4.69
CA PRO A 238 -8.21 -17.06 -4.12
C PRO A 238 -8.34 -17.10 -2.59
N PRO A 239 -7.61 -16.24 -1.86
CA PRO A 239 -6.82 -15.10 -2.33
C PRO A 239 -5.34 -15.40 -2.63
N CYS A 240 -4.90 -16.64 -2.58
CA CYS A 240 -3.52 -17.08 -2.79
C CYS A 240 -3.16 -17.04 -4.29
N PHE A 241 -2.10 -16.29 -4.64
CA PHE A 241 -1.51 -16.30 -5.98
C PHE A 241 0.02 -16.44 -5.93
N PRO A 242 0.52 -17.56 -5.38
CA PRO A 242 1.93 -17.73 -5.03
C PRO A 242 2.87 -17.68 -6.24
N ILE A 243 4.10 -17.21 -6.00
CA ILE A 243 5.15 -17.15 -7.03
C ILE A 243 5.89 -18.49 -7.05
N LYS A 244 5.71 -19.23 -8.14
CA LYS A 244 6.38 -20.51 -8.39
C LYS A 244 7.89 -20.33 -8.56
N ILE A 245 8.66 -21.22 -7.95
CA ILE A 245 10.13 -21.23 -8.04
C ILE A 245 10.55 -21.91 -9.36
N PRO A 246 11.39 -21.26 -10.19
CA PRO A 246 11.89 -21.88 -11.42
C PRO A 246 12.90 -22.99 -11.13
N PRO A 247 13.12 -23.92 -12.08
CA PRO A 247 14.27 -24.82 -12.00
C PRO A 247 15.56 -24.00 -11.95
N ASN A 248 16.57 -24.53 -11.25
CA ASN A 248 17.88 -23.89 -11.08
C ASN A 248 17.84 -22.51 -10.41
N ASP A 249 16.82 -22.21 -9.59
CA ASP A 249 16.82 -20.98 -8.79
C ASP A 249 18.12 -20.89 -7.96
N PRO A 250 18.83 -19.74 -7.98
CA PRO A 250 20.12 -19.62 -7.33
C PRO A 250 20.02 -19.77 -5.81
N ARG A 251 18.85 -19.44 -5.22
CA ARG A 251 18.64 -19.42 -3.77
C ARG A 251 17.74 -20.55 -3.28
N ILE A 252 16.61 -20.79 -3.94
CA ILE A 252 15.57 -21.70 -3.46
C ILE A 252 15.65 -23.03 -4.21
N LYS A 253 16.29 -24.04 -3.61
CA LYS A 253 16.55 -25.33 -4.29
C LYS A 253 15.31 -26.23 -4.35
N ASN A 254 14.42 -26.13 -3.37
CA ASN A 254 13.17 -26.87 -3.38
C ASN A 254 12.16 -26.22 -4.33
N THR A 255 12.03 -26.77 -5.55
CA THR A 255 11.08 -26.28 -6.57
C THR A 255 9.62 -26.58 -6.24
N ARG A 256 9.34 -27.40 -5.22
CA ARG A 256 7.98 -27.60 -4.68
C ARG A 256 7.56 -26.47 -3.74
N ASP A 257 8.50 -25.65 -3.26
CA ASP A 257 8.21 -24.46 -2.46
C ASP A 257 7.80 -23.27 -3.37
N CYS A 258 7.37 -22.17 -2.77
CA CYS A 258 6.95 -20.95 -3.45
C CYS A 258 7.23 -19.72 -2.57
N LEU A 259 7.21 -18.53 -3.18
CA LEU A 259 7.09 -17.28 -2.41
C LEU A 259 5.60 -16.98 -2.21
N PRO A 260 5.13 -16.84 -0.95
CA PRO A 260 3.76 -16.43 -0.66
C PRO A 260 3.42 -15.09 -1.33
N PHE A 261 2.22 -15.01 -1.91
CA PHE A 261 1.68 -13.80 -2.49
C PHE A 261 0.16 -13.80 -2.34
N PHE A 262 -0.36 -12.68 -1.85
CA PHE A 262 -1.77 -12.44 -1.62
C PHE A 262 -2.26 -11.41 -2.62
N ARG A 263 -3.44 -11.65 -3.21
CA ARG A 263 -4.06 -10.67 -4.11
C ARG A 263 -4.41 -9.38 -3.38
N SER A 264 -4.26 -8.25 -4.06
CA SER A 264 -4.63 -6.93 -3.53
C SER A 264 -6.13 -6.85 -3.37
N ALA A 265 -6.60 -6.21 -2.31
CA ALA A 265 -8.01 -6.06 -1.98
C ALA A 265 -8.82 -5.45 -3.15
N PRO A 266 -10.01 -6.00 -3.46
CA PRO A 266 -10.86 -5.45 -4.52
C PRO A 266 -11.52 -4.14 -4.08
N ALA A 267 -12.01 -3.38 -5.05
CA ALA A 267 -12.86 -2.22 -4.86
C ALA A 267 -14.24 -2.46 -5.47
N CYS A 268 -15.27 -1.86 -4.88
CA CYS A 268 -16.59 -1.79 -5.48
C CYS A 268 -16.58 -0.81 -6.67
N THR A 269 -17.13 -1.23 -7.80
CA THR A 269 -17.32 -0.36 -8.97
C THR A 269 -18.73 -0.55 -9.54
N SER A 270 -19.54 0.50 -9.57
CA SER A 270 -20.96 0.42 -9.96
C SER A 270 -21.21 0.21 -11.46
N SER A 271 -20.22 0.47 -12.31
CA SER A 271 -20.37 0.45 -13.78
C SER A 271 -19.65 -0.70 -14.48
N ARG A 272 -18.79 -1.43 -13.76
CA ARG A 272 -17.98 -2.51 -14.32
C ARG A 272 -17.92 -3.64 -13.32
N VAL A 273 -17.99 -4.87 -13.82
CA VAL A 273 -17.86 -6.07 -12.99
C VAL A 273 -16.47 -6.70 -13.12
N ILE A 274 -15.58 -6.02 -13.86
CA ILE A 274 -14.16 -6.35 -13.95
C ILE A 274 -13.50 -5.90 -12.65
N ARG A 275 -12.65 -6.74 -12.07
CA ARG A 275 -11.99 -6.48 -10.78
C ARG A 275 -11.16 -5.21 -10.85
N ASP A 276 -11.43 -4.30 -9.93
CA ASP A 276 -10.58 -3.14 -9.64
C ASP A 276 -9.96 -3.25 -8.25
N GLN A 277 -8.82 -2.58 -8.05
CA GLN A 277 -8.14 -2.55 -6.76
C GLN A 277 -8.40 -1.20 -6.07
N ILE A 278 -8.54 -1.27 -4.75
CA ILE A 278 -8.76 -0.09 -3.92
C ILE A 278 -7.47 0.72 -3.76
N ASN A 279 -7.59 2.04 -3.78
CA ASN A 279 -6.64 2.94 -3.15
C ASN A 279 -7.17 3.34 -1.77
N ALA A 280 -6.49 2.92 -0.71
CA ALA A 280 -6.86 3.25 0.67
C ALA A 280 -6.44 4.66 1.09
N LEU A 281 -5.69 5.39 0.25
CA LEU A 281 -5.23 6.76 0.49
C LEU A 281 -5.96 7.77 -0.38
N THR A 282 -5.89 9.05 0.00
CA THR A 282 -6.31 10.13 -0.91
C THR A 282 -5.38 10.19 -2.12
N SER A 283 -5.88 10.60 -3.28
CA SER A 283 -5.04 10.71 -4.49
C SER A 283 -4.28 12.05 -4.58
N PHE A 284 -4.36 12.89 -3.56
CA PHE A 284 -3.79 14.23 -3.56
C PHE A 284 -2.45 14.25 -2.80
N LEU A 285 -1.52 15.09 -3.23
CA LEU A 285 -0.36 15.46 -2.41
C LEU A 285 -0.83 16.41 -1.31
N ASP A 286 -1.32 15.88 -0.20
CA ASP A 286 -1.92 16.64 0.89
C ASP A 286 -1.35 16.33 2.28
N GLY A 287 -0.31 15.48 2.33
CA GLY A 287 0.32 15.05 3.57
C GLY A 287 -0.50 14.01 4.34
N SER A 288 -1.44 13.30 3.71
CA SER A 288 -2.10 12.11 4.26
C SER A 288 -1.12 11.09 4.83
N VAL A 289 0.10 10.99 4.30
CA VAL A 289 1.21 10.20 4.85
C VAL A 289 1.58 10.59 6.30
N VAL A 290 1.28 11.83 6.71
CA VAL A 290 1.42 12.35 8.08
C VAL A 290 0.09 12.34 8.84
N TYR A 291 -1.01 12.74 8.19
CA TYR A 291 -2.29 13.03 8.84
C TYR A 291 -3.29 11.88 8.83
N GLY A 292 -3.06 10.84 8.05
CA GLY A 292 -3.98 9.74 7.78
C GLY A 292 -5.00 10.08 6.70
N SER A 293 -5.53 9.03 6.07
CA SER A 293 -6.59 9.10 5.04
C SER A 293 -7.98 8.69 5.57
N GLU A 294 -8.09 8.48 6.88
CA GLU A 294 -9.34 8.13 7.57
C GLU A 294 -9.53 8.98 8.83
N VAL A 295 -10.74 9.48 9.05
CA VAL A 295 -11.08 10.36 10.18
C VAL A 295 -10.73 9.75 11.55
N PRO A 296 -11.01 8.45 11.84
CA PRO A 296 -10.62 7.85 13.12
C PRO A 296 -9.11 7.84 13.36
N LEU A 297 -8.30 7.55 12.33
CA LEU A 297 -6.84 7.56 12.44
C LEU A 297 -6.32 8.98 12.62
N ALA A 298 -6.79 9.94 11.81
CA ALA A 298 -6.42 11.34 11.92
C ALA A 298 -6.70 11.89 13.33
N ASN A 299 -7.85 11.56 13.92
CA ASN A 299 -8.18 11.95 15.28
C ASN A 299 -7.27 11.30 16.33
N LYS A 300 -6.82 10.06 16.12
CA LYS A 300 -5.88 9.36 17.01
C LYS A 300 -4.46 9.93 16.94
N LEU A 301 -4.07 10.48 15.79
CA LEU A 301 -2.76 11.10 15.56
C LEU A 301 -2.65 12.52 16.15
N ARG A 302 -3.76 13.14 16.56
CA ARG A 302 -3.79 14.47 17.16
C ARG A 302 -3.57 14.41 18.66
N ASP A 303 -2.85 15.40 19.20
CA ASP A 303 -2.85 15.65 20.63
C ASP A 303 -4.11 16.42 21.02
N ARG A 304 -5.06 15.71 21.62
CA ARG A 304 -6.36 16.26 22.03
C ARG A 304 -6.39 16.70 23.49
N THR A 305 -5.24 16.67 24.18
CA THR A 305 -5.14 17.05 25.61
C THR A 305 -5.08 18.56 25.83
N ASN A 306 -4.91 19.34 24.76
CA ASN A 306 -4.76 20.79 24.81
C ASN A 306 -5.35 21.46 23.54
N GLN A 307 -5.34 22.79 23.52
CA GLN A 307 -5.82 23.62 22.41
C GLN A 307 -4.67 24.18 21.55
N LEU A 308 -3.55 23.45 21.44
CA LEU A 308 -2.38 23.89 20.68
C LEU A 308 -2.35 23.35 19.25
N GLY A 309 -3.32 22.49 18.87
CA GLY A 309 -3.44 21.94 17.53
C GLY A 309 -2.26 21.08 17.11
N LEU A 310 -1.67 20.33 18.05
CA LEU A 310 -0.48 19.51 17.83
C LEU A 310 -0.85 18.11 17.34
N LEU A 311 0.10 17.45 16.68
CA LEU A 311 0.13 16.00 16.56
C LEU A 311 0.67 15.37 17.84
N ALA A 312 0.12 14.20 18.18
CA ALA A 312 0.58 13.38 19.29
C ALA A 312 2.05 12.98 19.08
N VAL A 313 2.77 12.85 20.19
CA VAL A 313 4.20 12.50 20.20
C VAL A 313 4.46 11.42 21.24
N ASN A 314 5.60 10.75 21.12
CA ASN A 314 6.04 9.76 22.10
C ASN A 314 6.19 10.39 23.49
N ARG A 315 5.65 9.71 24.51
CA ARG A 315 5.76 10.14 25.91
C ARG A 315 6.93 9.48 26.64
N ASN A 316 7.47 8.38 26.11
CA ASN A 316 8.45 7.55 26.79
C ASN A 316 9.88 7.84 26.31
N PHE A 317 10.03 8.27 25.05
CA PHE A 317 11.32 8.52 24.43
C PHE A 317 11.35 9.88 23.74
N THR A 318 12.50 10.54 23.82
CA THR A 318 12.82 11.73 23.05
C THR A 318 14.17 11.56 22.37
N ASP A 319 14.42 12.38 21.36
CA ASP A 319 15.65 12.48 20.60
C ASP A 319 16.37 13.76 21.01
N GLN A 320 17.15 13.72 22.09
CA GLN A 320 17.81 14.90 22.65
C GLN A 320 16.80 16.05 22.90
N GLY A 321 15.64 15.71 23.50
CA GLY A 321 14.55 16.65 23.75
C GLY A 321 13.62 16.91 22.55
N LYS A 322 13.94 16.42 21.35
CA LYS A 322 13.04 16.49 20.18
C LYS A 322 12.07 15.30 20.17
N ALA A 323 10.88 15.52 19.61
CA ALA A 323 9.81 14.53 19.63
C ALA A 323 10.07 13.33 18.71
N TYR A 324 9.63 12.14 19.11
CA TYR A 324 9.34 11.03 18.21
C TYR A 324 7.84 10.92 17.95
N MET A 325 7.47 10.19 16.90
CA MET A 325 6.10 9.73 16.70
C MET A 325 5.62 8.87 17.90
N PRO A 326 4.31 8.86 18.20
CA PRO A 326 3.78 7.97 19.23
C PRO A 326 3.94 6.51 18.79
N PHE A 327 3.98 5.57 19.73
CA PHE A 327 3.94 4.15 19.39
C PHE A 327 2.52 3.70 19.04
N GLY A 328 2.43 2.66 18.22
CA GLY A 328 1.19 1.93 18.00
C GLY A 328 0.69 1.28 19.30
N SER A 329 -0.62 1.02 19.37
CA SER A 329 -1.26 0.36 20.53
C SER A 329 -1.23 -1.17 20.44
N MET A 330 -0.44 -1.73 19.53
CA MET A 330 -0.40 -3.17 19.29
C MET A 330 0.57 -3.87 20.25
N GLN A 331 0.11 -4.95 20.86
CA GLN A 331 0.91 -5.75 21.79
C GLN A 331 2.01 -6.57 21.08
N LYS A 332 1.83 -6.86 19.78
CA LYS A 332 2.86 -7.45 18.91
C LYS A 332 2.85 -6.75 17.56
N ASP A 333 4.03 -6.41 17.08
CA ASP A 333 4.28 -5.83 15.77
C ASP A 333 5.65 -6.26 15.22
N GLN A 334 5.92 -6.00 13.94
CA GLN A 334 7.16 -6.40 13.29
C GLN A 334 8.38 -5.78 13.97
N CYS A 335 8.24 -4.57 14.49
CA CYS A 335 9.31 -3.87 15.18
C CYS A 335 9.64 -4.56 16.52
N LEU A 336 8.64 -5.07 17.24
CA LEU A 336 8.84 -5.88 18.44
C LEU A 336 9.59 -7.17 18.14
N ILE A 337 9.25 -7.88 17.04
CA ILE A 337 9.99 -9.07 16.59
C ILE A 337 11.46 -8.73 16.33
N VAL A 338 11.72 -7.67 15.56
CA VAL A 338 13.08 -7.28 15.16
C VAL A 338 13.88 -6.71 16.34
N SER A 339 13.22 -6.03 17.28
CA SER A 339 13.87 -5.37 18.42
C SER A 339 14.38 -6.33 19.49
N ARG A 340 13.91 -7.59 19.52
CA ARG A 340 14.29 -8.62 20.51
C ARG A 340 14.27 -8.07 21.94
N SER A 341 15.43 -7.96 22.60
CA SER A 341 15.57 -7.48 23.97
C SER A 341 15.24 -5.99 24.15
N ALA A 342 15.31 -5.17 23.10
CA ALA A 342 15.01 -3.75 23.19
C ALA A 342 13.50 -3.46 23.35
N LYS A 343 12.63 -4.41 22.97
CA LYS A 343 11.16 -4.34 23.08
C LYS A 343 10.58 -2.99 22.64
N ILE A 344 11.05 -2.48 21.49
CA ILE A 344 10.58 -1.20 20.93
C ILE A 344 9.51 -1.49 19.87
N PRO A 345 8.26 -1.04 20.06
CA PRO A 345 7.19 -1.21 19.08
C PRO A 345 7.29 -0.24 17.91
N CYS A 346 6.52 -0.52 16.86
CA CYS A 346 6.41 0.33 15.70
C CYS A 346 5.77 1.69 16.07
N PHE A 347 6.17 2.74 15.36
CA PHE A 347 5.55 4.04 15.45
C PHE A 347 4.16 4.05 14.78
N LEU A 348 3.27 4.88 15.30
CA LEU A 348 1.97 5.19 14.70
C LEU A 348 2.11 6.47 13.85
N ALA A 349 1.72 6.38 12.58
CA ALA A 349 1.79 7.45 11.60
C ALA A 349 0.49 7.52 10.76
N GLY A 350 0.41 8.49 9.85
CA GLY A 350 -0.69 8.61 8.88
C GLY A 350 -0.77 7.46 7.87
N ASP A 351 0.37 6.83 7.55
CA ASP A 351 0.47 5.67 6.68
C ASP A 351 1.02 4.44 7.45
N SER A 352 0.48 3.26 7.17
CA SER A 352 0.80 2.02 7.89
C SER A 352 2.21 1.47 7.59
N ARG A 353 2.81 1.91 6.47
CA ARG A 353 4.12 1.47 6.01
C ARG A 353 5.26 2.36 6.52
N ALA A 354 4.98 3.36 7.35
CA ALA A 354 5.97 4.29 7.90
C ALA A 354 7.19 3.61 8.56
N ASN A 355 7.00 2.39 9.09
CA ASN A 355 8.03 1.62 9.79
C ASN A 355 8.79 0.61 8.90
N GLU A 356 8.50 0.55 7.59
CA GLU A 356 9.14 -0.43 6.70
C GLU A 356 10.66 -0.24 6.66
N MET A 357 11.15 1.00 6.63
CA MET A 357 12.58 1.33 6.59
C MET A 357 12.94 2.45 7.58
N LEU A 358 14.17 2.47 8.10
CA LEU A 358 14.62 3.45 9.11
C LEU A 358 14.57 4.89 8.59
N GLU A 359 15.04 5.08 7.37
CA GLU A 359 15.08 6.37 6.70
C GLU A 359 13.66 6.92 6.46
N LEU A 360 12.69 6.06 6.13
CA LEU A 360 11.28 6.42 6.02
C LEU A 360 10.73 6.90 7.37
N VAL A 361 10.98 6.16 8.47
CA VAL A 361 10.60 6.59 9.83
C VAL A 361 11.18 7.97 10.17
N CYS A 362 12.42 8.24 9.75
CA CYS A 362 13.06 9.54 9.97
C CYS A 362 12.32 10.67 9.23
N MET A 363 11.88 10.43 7.98
CA MET A 363 11.07 11.39 7.22
C MET A 363 9.72 11.65 7.88
N HIS A 364 8.98 10.61 8.28
CA HIS A 364 7.72 10.79 8.99
C HIS A 364 7.91 11.57 10.31
N THR A 365 8.96 11.25 11.08
CA THR A 365 9.28 11.95 12.33
C THR A 365 9.60 13.42 12.06
N LEU A 366 10.36 13.72 11.00
CA LEU A 366 10.70 15.09 10.60
C LEU A 366 9.43 15.92 10.33
N PHE A 367 8.47 15.38 9.56
CA PHE A 367 7.25 16.10 9.25
C PHE A 367 6.28 16.22 10.44
N VAL A 368 6.26 15.26 11.37
CA VAL A 368 5.53 15.43 12.65
C VAL A 368 6.15 16.55 13.49
N ARG A 369 7.49 16.63 13.53
CA ARG A 369 8.19 17.74 14.20
C ARG A 369 7.86 19.07 13.53
N GLU A 370 7.82 19.12 12.21
CA GLU A 370 7.52 20.34 11.45
C GLU A 370 6.08 20.83 11.68
N HIS A 371 5.09 19.93 11.67
CA HIS A 371 3.72 20.29 12.04
C HIS A 371 3.67 20.94 13.43
N ASN A 372 4.30 20.31 14.43
CA ASN A 372 4.30 20.81 15.80
C ASN A 372 5.11 22.11 15.97
N ARG A 373 6.08 22.38 15.09
CA ARG A 373 6.80 23.66 15.02
C ARG A 373 5.89 24.75 14.46
N LEU A 374 5.20 24.46 13.34
CA LEU A 374 4.26 25.36 12.68
C LEU A 374 3.09 25.73 13.61
N ALA A 375 2.42 24.74 14.21
CA ALA A 375 1.29 24.98 15.11
C ALA A 375 1.66 25.86 16.31
N ARG A 376 2.82 25.62 16.95
CA ARG A 376 3.31 26.49 18.04
C ARG A 376 3.65 27.90 17.55
N GLY A 377 4.26 28.02 16.38
CA GLY A 377 4.54 29.32 15.75
C GLY A 377 3.26 30.11 15.47
N LEU A 378 2.27 29.46 14.86
CA LEU A 378 0.96 30.03 14.57
C LEU A 378 0.20 30.43 15.83
N LYS A 379 0.30 29.67 16.93
CA LYS A 379 -0.30 30.04 18.22
C LYS A 379 0.33 31.29 18.82
N ARG A 380 1.65 31.48 18.68
CA ARG A 380 2.31 32.71 19.12
C ARG A 380 1.87 33.93 18.32
N LEU A 381 1.72 33.77 17.01
CA LEU A 381 1.25 34.85 16.12
C LEU A 381 -0.23 35.15 16.29
N ASN A 382 -1.04 34.11 16.55
CA ASN A 382 -2.48 34.20 16.68
C ASN A 382 -2.94 33.57 18.01
N PRO A 383 -2.74 34.25 19.16
CA PRO A 383 -3.12 33.72 20.47
C PRO A 383 -4.60 33.35 20.60
N HIS A 384 -5.47 33.98 19.81
CA HIS A 384 -6.92 33.76 19.79
C HIS A 384 -7.34 32.48 19.02
N TRP A 385 -6.46 31.85 18.23
CA TRP A 385 -6.82 30.63 17.51
C TRP A 385 -6.95 29.42 18.46
N ASN A 386 -7.99 28.63 18.24
CA ASN A 386 -8.22 27.36 18.95
C ASN A 386 -7.41 26.20 18.33
N GLY A 387 -7.45 25.03 18.97
CA GLY A 387 -6.67 23.87 18.54
C GLY A 387 -7.03 23.36 17.15
N GLU A 388 -8.30 23.47 16.73
CA GLU A 388 -8.73 23.04 15.39
C GLU A 388 -8.14 23.94 14.30
N LYS A 389 -8.27 25.26 14.47
CA LYS A 389 -7.71 26.25 13.53
C LYS A 389 -6.20 26.09 13.38
N LEU A 390 -5.49 25.91 14.50
CA LEU A 390 -4.03 25.70 14.51
C LEU A 390 -3.63 24.42 13.76
N TYR A 391 -4.32 23.31 14.04
CA TYR A 391 -4.08 22.02 13.37
C TYR A 391 -4.29 22.15 11.86
N GLN A 392 -5.41 22.74 11.44
CA GLN A 392 -5.75 22.84 10.01
C GLN A 392 -4.83 23.79 9.25
N GLU A 393 -4.42 24.93 9.83
CA GLU A 393 -3.49 25.85 9.18
C GLU A 393 -2.07 25.26 9.12
N ALA A 394 -1.61 24.58 10.17
CA ALA A 394 -0.33 23.86 10.13
C ALA A 394 -0.37 22.71 9.10
N ARG A 395 -1.47 21.95 9.04
CA ARG A 395 -1.71 20.92 8.02
C ARG A 395 -1.68 21.49 6.60
N LYS A 396 -2.36 22.60 6.36
CA LYS A 396 -2.39 23.29 5.07
C LYS A 396 -1.00 23.72 4.61
N ILE A 397 -0.22 24.33 5.50
CA ILE A 397 1.15 24.76 5.19
C ILE A 397 2.04 23.55 4.89
N LEU A 398 1.97 22.49 5.71
CA LEU A 398 2.79 21.30 5.51
C LEU A 398 2.45 20.56 4.20
N GLY A 399 1.16 20.45 3.85
CA GLY A 399 0.74 19.93 2.55
C GLY A 399 1.30 20.76 1.39
N ALA A 400 1.30 22.09 1.52
CA ALA A 400 1.93 22.98 0.52
C ALA A 400 3.45 22.78 0.42
N MET A 401 4.15 22.57 1.54
CA MET A 401 5.59 22.25 1.53
C MET A 401 5.86 20.96 0.76
N ILE A 402 5.07 19.91 0.99
CA ILE A 402 5.17 18.63 0.27
C ILE A 402 4.95 18.84 -1.23
N GLN A 403 3.92 19.60 -1.63
CA GLN A 403 3.66 19.92 -3.03
C GLN A 403 4.82 20.71 -3.66
N ILE A 404 5.33 21.74 -2.99
CA ILE A 404 6.43 22.57 -3.50
C ILE A 404 7.69 21.72 -3.72
N ILE A 405 8.13 20.96 -2.72
CA ILE A 405 9.33 20.12 -2.84
C ILE A 405 9.14 19.10 -3.98
N THR A 406 7.96 18.51 -4.08
CA THR A 406 7.67 17.49 -5.10
C THR A 406 7.71 18.06 -6.51
N TYR A 407 6.98 19.15 -6.78
CA TYR A 407 6.90 19.73 -8.13
C TYR A 407 8.11 20.57 -8.52
N ARG A 408 8.77 21.22 -7.57
CA ARG A 408 9.92 22.11 -7.84
C ARG A 408 11.26 21.36 -7.81
N ASP A 409 11.45 20.46 -6.85
CA ASP A 409 12.77 19.89 -6.56
C ASP A 409 12.88 18.43 -7.01
N TYR A 410 11.81 17.64 -6.87
CA TYR A 410 11.86 16.20 -7.15
C TYR A 410 11.52 15.84 -8.61
N LEU A 411 10.33 16.24 -9.09
CA LEU A 411 9.85 15.84 -10.41
C LEU A 411 10.73 16.33 -11.57
N PRO A 412 11.34 17.54 -11.54
CA PRO A 412 12.28 17.93 -12.59
C PRO A 412 13.53 17.04 -12.65
N LEU A 413 14.03 16.59 -11.49
CA LEU A 413 15.15 15.68 -11.41
C LEU A 413 14.80 14.26 -11.84
N LEU A 414 13.53 13.85 -11.67
CA LEU A 414 13.02 12.55 -12.09
C LEU A 414 12.73 12.49 -13.59
N LEU A 415 11.98 13.47 -14.11
CA LEU A 415 11.51 13.48 -15.51
C LEU A 415 12.52 14.09 -16.47
N GLY A 416 13.53 14.81 -15.95
CA GLY A 416 14.58 15.44 -16.74
C GLY A 416 14.02 16.35 -17.82
N THR A 417 14.50 16.19 -19.05
CA THR A 417 14.09 16.99 -20.21
C THR A 417 12.60 16.82 -20.57
N SER A 418 11.93 15.77 -20.11
CA SER A 418 10.49 15.58 -20.33
C SER A 418 9.61 16.34 -19.34
N PHE A 419 10.17 16.93 -18.26
CA PHE A 419 9.39 17.58 -17.22
C PHE A 419 8.47 18.69 -17.77
N GLN A 420 9.02 19.68 -18.47
CA GLN A 420 8.23 20.83 -18.97
C GLN A 420 7.16 20.42 -19.99
N ARG A 421 7.41 19.36 -20.77
CA ARG A 421 6.47 18.83 -21.75
C ARG A 421 5.30 18.09 -21.08
N LEU A 422 5.58 17.32 -20.03
CA LEU A 422 4.57 16.51 -19.33
C LEU A 422 3.84 17.31 -18.25
N ILE A 423 4.51 18.26 -17.61
CA ILE A 423 4.02 19.09 -16.51
C ILE A 423 4.33 20.55 -16.86
N PRO A 424 3.50 21.20 -17.70
CA PRO A 424 3.67 22.61 -18.03
C PRO A 424 3.39 23.51 -16.83
N CYS A 425 3.73 24.80 -16.95
CA CYS A 425 3.43 25.80 -15.92
C CYS A 425 1.94 25.76 -15.54
N TYR A 426 1.68 25.80 -14.23
CA TYR A 426 0.33 25.72 -13.69
C TYR A 426 -0.54 26.89 -14.16
N GLN A 427 -1.70 26.59 -14.74
CA GLN A 427 -2.65 27.58 -15.30
C GLN A 427 -3.89 27.79 -14.42
N GLY A 428 -3.89 27.27 -13.19
CA GLY A 428 -5.07 27.27 -12.32
C GLY A 428 -5.82 25.94 -12.30
N TYR A 429 -6.75 25.83 -11.38
CA TYR A 429 -7.52 24.61 -11.12
C TYR A 429 -8.54 24.37 -12.25
N LYS A 430 -8.59 23.14 -12.74
CA LYS A 430 -9.58 22.68 -13.74
C LYS A 430 -10.39 21.54 -13.15
N GLU A 431 -11.64 21.81 -12.79
CA GLU A 431 -12.55 20.83 -12.15
C GLU A 431 -12.86 19.61 -13.04
N SER A 432 -12.65 19.72 -14.36
CA SER A 432 -12.83 18.61 -15.30
C SER A 432 -11.70 17.58 -15.30
N VAL A 433 -10.55 17.88 -14.68
CA VAL A 433 -9.43 16.93 -14.58
C VAL A 433 -9.75 15.85 -13.55
N ASP A 434 -9.41 14.61 -13.85
CA ASP A 434 -9.53 13.47 -12.92
C ASP A 434 -8.27 13.34 -12.05
N PRO A 435 -8.27 13.76 -10.78
CA PRO A 435 -7.15 13.60 -9.86
C PRO A 435 -6.92 12.19 -9.31
N ARG A 436 -7.72 11.17 -9.67
CA ARG A 436 -7.51 9.82 -9.12
C ARG A 436 -6.16 9.26 -9.55
N ILE A 437 -5.46 8.59 -8.63
CA ILE A 437 -4.29 7.80 -8.97
C ILE A 437 -4.71 6.62 -9.86
N SER A 438 -3.97 6.43 -10.95
CA SER A 438 -4.23 5.36 -11.89
C SER A 438 -3.60 4.05 -11.42
N ASN A 439 -4.22 2.93 -11.78
CA ASN A 439 -3.72 1.62 -11.38
C ASN A 439 -2.28 1.38 -11.87
N VAL A 440 -1.98 1.79 -13.11
CA VAL A 440 -0.64 1.71 -13.69
C VAL A 440 0.40 2.56 -12.94
N PHE A 441 0.01 3.71 -12.38
CA PHE A 441 0.93 4.57 -11.62
C PHE A 441 1.50 3.86 -10.39
N THR A 442 0.67 3.09 -9.68
CA THR A 442 1.08 2.32 -8.48
C THR A 442 2.19 1.28 -8.76
N LEU A 443 2.42 0.93 -10.03
CA LEU A 443 3.53 0.06 -10.48
C LEU A 443 4.63 0.87 -11.16
N ALA A 444 4.28 1.89 -11.95
CA ALA A 444 5.26 2.74 -12.63
C ALA A 444 6.14 3.51 -11.64
N PHE A 445 5.57 4.02 -10.55
CA PHE A 445 6.30 4.78 -9.54
C PHE A 445 7.27 3.91 -8.70
N ARG A 446 7.14 2.57 -8.81
CA ARG A 446 8.07 1.60 -8.23
C ARG A 446 9.43 1.52 -8.94
N PHE A 447 9.68 2.36 -9.96
CA PHE A 447 11.02 2.52 -10.56
C PHE A 447 12.09 2.76 -9.47
N ALA A 448 11.72 3.46 -8.39
CA ALA A 448 12.61 3.82 -7.29
C ALA A 448 13.16 2.61 -6.53
N HIS A 449 12.54 1.42 -6.63
CA HIS A 449 13.11 0.19 -6.08
C HIS A 449 14.50 -0.14 -6.65
N ALA A 450 14.78 0.29 -7.88
CA ALA A 450 16.10 0.15 -8.51
C ALA A 450 17.14 1.16 -8.00
N SER A 451 16.71 2.16 -7.23
CA SER A 451 17.56 3.21 -6.65
C SER A 451 17.92 2.98 -5.18
N VAL A 452 17.46 1.87 -4.59
CA VAL A 452 17.76 1.54 -3.19
C VAL A 452 19.15 0.89 -3.07
N PRO A 453 20.05 1.41 -2.21
CA PRO A 453 21.34 0.79 -1.93
C PRO A 453 21.21 -0.44 -1.03
N PRO A 454 22.23 -1.32 -0.97
CA PRO A 454 22.18 -2.53 -0.14
C PRO A 454 22.41 -2.26 1.37
N THR A 455 22.75 -1.04 1.76
CA THR A 455 23.06 -0.71 3.15
C THR A 455 22.42 0.58 3.60
N VAL A 456 22.14 0.65 4.89
CA VAL A 456 21.73 1.83 5.63
C VAL A 456 22.92 2.35 6.44
N ASP A 457 23.28 3.58 6.16
CA ASP A 457 24.46 4.24 6.74
C ASP A 457 24.02 5.28 7.79
N ARG A 458 24.92 5.56 8.75
CA ARG A 458 24.71 6.57 9.80
C ARG A 458 25.92 7.47 9.89
N LEU A 459 25.72 8.78 9.92
CA LEU A 459 26.81 9.76 9.96
C LEU A 459 26.73 10.66 11.20
N ASN A 460 27.86 10.95 11.84
CA ASN A 460 27.94 11.86 12.99
C ASN A 460 27.87 13.35 12.56
N GLY A 461 28.01 14.27 13.53
CA GLY A 461 27.96 15.71 13.27
C GLY A 461 29.00 16.22 12.26
N ASN A 462 30.11 15.49 12.07
CA ASN A 462 31.18 15.81 11.12
C ASN A 462 31.06 15.01 9.81
N TYR A 463 29.88 14.43 9.54
CA TYR A 463 29.62 13.57 8.38
C TYR A 463 30.56 12.36 8.26
N LYS A 464 31.07 11.85 9.40
CA LYS A 464 31.87 10.63 9.44
C LYS A 464 31.01 9.42 9.83
N PRO A 465 31.29 8.20 9.31
CA PRO A 465 30.53 7.00 9.63
C PRO A 465 30.45 6.69 11.13
N ILE A 466 29.26 6.31 11.60
CA ILE A 466 29.02 5.79 12.95
C ILE A 466 28.94 4.26 12.91
N GLY A 467 30.07 3.61 13.19
CA GLY A 467 30.18 2.16 13.18
C GLY A 467 30.00 1.54 11.78
N PRO A 468 29.83 0.22 11.69
CA PRO A 468 29.66 -0.47 10.41
C PRO A 468 28.31 -0.14 9.77
N LYS A 469 28.27 -0.20 8.44
CA LYS A 469 27.04 -0.07 7.65
C LYS A 469 26.05 -1.19 8.01
N ILE A 470 24.77 -0.85 8.10
CA ILE A 470 23.71 -1.82 8.41
C ILE A 470 23.26 -2.43 7.09
N GLN A 471 23.32 -3.76 6.94
CA GLN A 471 22.72 -4.42 5.78
C GLN A 471 21.23 -4.14 5.73
N LEU A 472 20.68 -3.79 4.56
CA LEU A 472 19.28 -3.37 4.42
C LEU A 472 18.30 -4.42 4.96
N ARG A 473 18.56 -5.72 4.76
CA ARG A 473 17.79 -6.82 5.35
C ARG A 473 17.63 -6.76 6.87
N ASN A 474 18.58 -6.12 7.56
CA ASN A 474 18.62 -5.94 9.02
C ASN A 474 18.11 -4.55 9.48
N ALA A 475 17.68 -3.71 8.55
CA ALA A 475 17.13 -2.39 8.82
C ALA A 475 15.60 -2.36 8.76
N PHE A 476 14.97 -3.31 8.06
CA PHE A 476 13.51 -3.37 7.96
C PHE A 476 12.85 -3.52 9.34
N PHE A 477 11.88 -2.66 9.65
CA PHE A 477 11.19 -2.60 10.94
C PHE A 477 12.10 -2.42 12.17
N ALA A 478 13.39 -2.11 11.99
CA ALA A 478 14.37 -2.05 13.08
C ALA A 478 14.35 -0.71 13.84
N VAL A 479 13.16 -0.16 14.12
CA VAL A 479 12.97 1.19 14.70
C VAL A 479 13.68 1.39 16.04
N TRP A 480 13.97 0.29 16.75
CA TRP A 480 14.80 0.30 17.95
C TRP A 480 16.18 0.93 17.72
N ARG A 481 16.72 0.87 16.49
CA ARG A 481 18.00 1.51 16.12
C ARG A 481 17.91 3.03 16.18
N ILE A 482 16.76 3.60 15.82
CA ILE A 482 16.55 5.06 15.95
C ILE A 482 16.54 5.43 17.44
N ILE A 483 15.72 4.73 18.24
CA ILE A 483 15.58 5.02 19.67
C ILE A 483 16.89 4.81 20.45
N LYS A 484 17.62 3.72 20.16
CA LYS A 484 18.77 3.29 20.96
C LYS A 484 20.12 3.63 20.36
N GLN A 485 20.20 4.09 19.11
CA GLN A 485 21.46 4.30 18.41
C GLN A 485 21.58 5.68 17.73
N GLY A 486 21.14 6.73 18.43
CA GLY A 486 21.50 8.12 18.11
C GLY A 486 20.43 8.96 17.42
N GLY A 487 19.17 8.53 17.44
CA GLY A 487 18.05 9.31 16.92
C GLY A 487 17.98 9.40 15.40
N ILE A 488 17.27 10.40 14.88
CA ILE A 488 17.05 10.52 13.42
C ILE A 488 18.19 11.26 12.72
N ASP A 489 18.91 12.13 13.43
CA ASP A 489 19.94 13.00 12.84
C ASP A 489 21.02 12.21 12.06
N PRO A 490 21.55 11.06 12.54
CA PRO A 490 22.53 10.30 11.79
C PRO A 490 22.04 9.73 10.45
N PHE A 491 20.76 9.37 10.39
CA PHE A 491 20.13 8.85 9.18
C PHE A 491 19.80 9.99 8.20
N LEU A 492 19.30 11.12 8.70
CA LEU A 492 19.06 12.30 7.87
C LEU A 492 20.37 12.84 7.24
N ARG A 493 21.48 12.86 7.99
CA ARG A 493 22.80 13.19 7.43
C ARG A 493 23.22 12.21 6.34
N SER A 494 22.99 10.91 6.56
CA SER A 494 23.25 9.88 5.56
C SER A 494 22.42 10.09 4.28
N LEU A 495 21.12 10.39 4.41
CA LEU A 495 20.26 10.69 3.26
C LEU A 495 20.78 11.87 2.42
N MET A 496 21.33 12.90 3.06
CA MET A 496 21.85 14.07 2.38
C MET A 496 23.24 13.83 1.74
N ALA A 497 24.14 13.13 2.44
CA ALA A 497 25.54 13.02 2.03
C ALA A 497 25.86 11.77 1.19
N ASN A 498 25.09 10.69 1.35
CA ASN A 498 25.28 9.48 0.56
C ASN A 498 24.47 9.52 -0.73
N GLN A 499 24.89 8.69 -1.68
CA GLN A 499 24.30 8.59 -3.01
C GLN A 499 23.17 7.56 -3.04
N ALA A 500 22.18 7.77 -3.90
CA ALA A 500 21.25 6.71 -4.28
C ALA A 500 21.98 5.65 -5.13
N LYS A 501 21.42 4.46 -5.26
CA LYS A 501 21.89 3.51 -6.27
C LYS A 501 21.49 4.00 -7.67
N LEU A 502 22.38 3.88 -8.64
CA LEU A 502 22.06 4.15 -10.05
C LEU A 502 21.28 2.97 -10.66
N MET A 503 20.16 3.24 -11.31
CA MET A 503 19.48 2.24 -12.13
C MET A 503 20.20 2.12 -13.48
N THR A 504 20.59 0.90 -13.86
CA THR A 504 21.09 0.59 -15.21
C THR A 504 20.46 -0.71 -15.71
N GLN A 505 20.50 -0.93 -17.02
CA GLN A 505 19.93 -2.15 -17.63
C GLN A 505 20.59 -3.44 -17.08
N GLN A 506 21.87 -3.38 -16.73
CA GLN A 506 22.63 -4.53 -16.22
C GLN A 506 22.62 -4.61 -14.68
N GLN A 507 22.12 -3.59 -13.99
CA GLN A 507 22.18 -3.49 -12.53
C GLN A 507 20.85 -2.92 -12.02
N MET A 508 19.81 -3.73 -12.05
CA MET A 508 18.46 -3.26 -11.72
C MET A 508 18.25 -3.17 -10.21
N VAL A 509 18.12 -4.29 -9.49
CA VAL A 509 17.74 -4.30 -8.06
C VAL A 509 18.71 -5.14 -7.23
N VAL A 510 19.12 -4.62 -6.07
CA VAL A 510 20.07 -5.28 -5.16
C VAL A 510 19.50 -6.55 -4.54
N ASP A 511 20.36 -7.51 -4.23
CA ASP A 511 19.95 -8.78 -3.59
C ASP A 511 19.29 -8.59 -2.22
N GLU A 512 19.55 -7.48 -1.52
CA GLU A 512 18.85 -7.14 -0.28
C GLU A 512 17.33 -7.00 -0.45
N LEU A 513 16.87 -6.57 -1.64
CA LEU A 513 15.45 -6.48 -1.99
C LEU A 513 14.97 -7.66 -2.84
N ARG A 514 15.86 -8.27 -3.63
CA ARG A 514 15.54 -9.39 -4.53
C ARG A 514 15.52 -10.76 -3.82
N ASP A 515 16.29 -10.94 -2.76
CA ASP A 515 16.45 -12.24 -2.10
C ASP A 515 16.25 -12.22 -0.59
N ARG A 516 16.43 -11.05 0.04
CA ARG A 516 16.53 -10.92 1.49
C ARG A 516 15.49 -9.96 2.07
N MET A 517 14.52 -9.51 1.26
CA MET A 517 13.51 -8.55 1.71
C MET A 517 12.69 -9.15 2.84
N PHE A 518 12.63 -8.43 3.96
CA PHE A 518 11.90 -8.84 5.16
C PHE A 518 12.30 -10.21 5.73
N GLU A 519 13.53 -10.69 5.50
CA GLU A 519 13.96 -12.01 6.01
C GLU A 519 13.90 -12.15 7.53
N GLN A 520 14.00 -11.03 8.27
CA GLN A 520 13.86 -11.02 9.71
C GLN A 520 12.40 -11.21 10.17
N VAL A 521 11.46 -10.94 9.28
CA VAL A 521 10.02 -11.01 9.56
C VAL A 521 9.25 -11.88 8.56
N LYS A 522 9.92 -12.77 7.85
CA LYS A 522 9.30 -13.74 6.93
C LYS A 522 9.98 -15.09 7.04
N ARG A 523 9.24 -16.18 6.75
CA ARG A 523 9.76 -17.55 6.65
C ARG A 523 10.85 -17.64 5.58
N ILE A 524 10.67 -16.87 4.51
CA ILE A 524 11.57 -16.81 3.38
C ILE A 524 11.77 -15.36 2.96
N GLY A 525 13.01 -14.97 2.68
CA GLY A 525 13.32 -13.67 2.10
C GLY A 525 12.57 -13.50 0.77
N PHE A 526 11.86 -12.39 0.65
CA PHE A 526 11.04 -12.08 -0.52
C PHE A 526 11.88 -11.48 -1.65
N ASP A 527 11.30 -11.53 -2.85
CA ASP A 527 11.84 -10.96 -4.08
C ASP A 527 10.92 -9.81 -4.53
N LEU A 528 11.32 -8.58 -4.22
CA LEU A 528 10.54 -7.39 -4.55
C LEU A 528 10.28 -7.21 -6.06
N PRO A 529 11.27 -7.38 -6.95
CA PRO A 529 11.03 -7.42 -8.41
C PRO A 529 9.98 -8.46 -8.83
N ALA A 530 10.07 -9.69 -8.32
CA ALA A 530 9.10 -10.74 -8.62
C ALA A 530 7.71 -10.41 -8.08
N LEU A 531 7.62 -9.81 -6.88
CA LEU A 531 6.37 -9.30 -6.32
C LEU A 531 5.77 -8.19 -7.18
N ASN A 532 6.58 -7.27 -7.72
CA ASN A 532 6.08 -6.20 -8.60
C ASN A 532 5.49 -6.77 -9.89
N MET A 533 6.16 -7.72 -10.53
CA MET A 533 5.66 -8.38 -11.74
C MET A 533 4.45 -9.29 -11.46
N GLN A 534 4.37 -9.93 -10.30
CA GLN A 534 3.20 -10.69 -9.89
C GLN A 534 2.02 -9.76 -9.61
N ARG A 535 2.28 -8.61 -8.97
CA ARG A 535 1.29 -7.58 -8.66
C ARG A 535 0.72 -6.93 -9.93
N SER A 536 1.53 -6.71 -10.97
CA SER A 536 1.00 -6.19 -12.24
C SER A 536 0.00 -7.15 -12.89
N ARG A 537 0.26 -8.47 -12.82
CA ARG A 537 -0.69 -9.51 -13.26
C ARG A 537 -1.94 -9.54 -12.40
N ASP A 538 -1.79 -9.46 -11.07
CA ASP A 538 -2.89 -9.40 -10.10
C ASP A 538 -3.83 -8.21 -10.36
N HIS A 539 -3.27 -7.06 -10.73
CA HIS A 539 -3.99 -5.84 -11.03
C HIS A 539 -4.59 -5.79 -12.45
N GLY A 540 -4.37 -6.83 -13.26
CA GLY A 540 -4.85 -6.89 -14.65
C GLY A 540 -4.31 -5.74 -15.48
N LEU A 541 -3.03 -5.37 -15.31
CA LEU A 541 -2.42 -4.32 -16.11
C LEU A 541 -2.13 -4.82 -17.54
N PRO A 542 -2.37 -4.00 -18.57
CA PRO A 542 -1.85 -4.25 -19.92
C PRO A 542 -0.33 -4.37 -19.95
N GLY A 543 0.17 -5.10 -20.96
CA GLY A 543 1.59 -5.40 -21.17
C GLY A 543 2.38 -4.31 -21.89
#